data_AF-A0A2V5W6N2-F1
#
_entry.id   AF-A0A2V5W6N2-F1
#
_cell.length_a   1.000
_cell.length_b   1.000
_cell.length_c   1.000
_cell.angle_alpha   90.00
_cell.angle_beta   90.00
_cell.angle_gamma   90.00
#
_symmetry.space_group_name_H-M   'P 1'
#
loop_
_entity.id
_entity.type
_entity.pdbx_description
1 polymer ?
#
loop_
_entity_poly.entity_id
_entity_poly.type
_entity_poly.pdbx_seq_one_letter_code
_entity_poly.pdbx_strand_id
1 'polypeptide(L)'
;MNGRVFFLLLMATVFSARAGEIVFESKPARTHLIELYTSEGCSSCLPAEEWMSGLKNQARLWQDIVPVAFHVDYWDHLGWRDPFAAKIWTERQADYSVRWKKESVYTPASCSTERNGNTASFRKQRRKRRVF
;
A
#
# COMPACT_ATOMS: atom_id res chain seq x y z
N MET A 1 50.57 46.73 -3.62
CA MET A 1 50.82 45.27 -3.55
C MET A 1 49.63 44.46 -2.98
N ASN A 2 48.38 44.97 -3.03
CA ASN A 2 47.30 44.43 -2.17
C ASN A 2 46.12 43.78 -2.92
N GLY A 3 46.08 43.85 -4.26
CA GLY A 3 44.96 43.32 -5.06
C GLY A 3 45.07 41.82 -5.40
N ARG A 4 46.29 41.27 -5.45
CA ARG A 4 46.53 39.86 -5.80
C ARG A 4 46.17 38.90 -4.67
N VAL A 5 46.32 39.33 -3.41
CA VAL A 5 46.00 38.52 -2.23
C VAL A 5 44.48 38.40 -2.05
N PHE A 6 43.73 39.46 -2.37
CA PHE A 6 42.27 39.46 -2.27
C PHE A 6 41.62 38.53 -3.31
N PHE A 7 42.19 38.44 -4.50
CA PHE A 7 41.69 37.57 -5.58
C PHE A 7 41.95 36.08 -5.30
N LEU A 8 43.01 35.74 -4.58
CA LEU A 8 43.31 34.36 -4.17
C LEU A 8 42.43 33.87 -3.02
N LEU A 9 41.97 34.78 -2.15
CA LEU A 9 41.09 34.44 -1.02
C LEU A 9 39.63 34.18 -1.46
N LEU A 10 39.18 34.75 -2.58
CA LEU A 10 37.80 34.55 -3.09
C LEU A 10 37.60 33.20 -3.81
N MET A 11 38.68 32.52 -4.21
CA MET A 11 38.63 31.24 -4.92
C MET A 11 38.61 30.02 -3.99
N ALA A 12 38.83 30.19 -2.69
CA ALA A 12 38.98 29.07 -1.74
C ALA A 12 37.66 28.57 -1.11
N THR A 13 36.51 29.20 -1.38
CA THR A 13 35.25 28.89 -0.69
C THR A 13 34.27 28.00 -1.47
N VAL A 14 34.66 27.42 -2.61
CA VAL A 14 33.79 26.45 -3.31
C VAL A 14 33.95 25.06 -2.69
N PHE A 15 33.52 24.91 -1.45
CA PHE A 15 33.36 23.60 -0.82
C PHE A 15 32.06 22.99 -1.36
N SER A 16 32.13 22.26 -2.48
CA SER A 16 30.98 21.53 -3.01
C SER A 16 30.49 20.52 -1.96
N ALA A 17 29.31 20.77 -1.39
CA ALA A 17 28.58 19.77 -0.63
C ALA A 17 28.25 18.61 -1.57
N ARG A 18 28.94 17.47 -1.43
CA ARG A 18 28.53 16.23 -2.06
C ARG A 18 27.28 15.75 -1.33
N ALA A 19 26.12 15.93 -1.94
CA ALA A 19 24.94 15.17 -1.58
C ALA A 19 25.28 13.68 -1.81
N GLY A 20 25.46 12.93 -0.73
CA GLY A 20 25.63 11.48 -0.82
C GLY A 20 24.34 10.88 -1.35
N GLU A 21 24.39 10.21 -2.50
CA GLU A 21 23.26 9.47 -3.02
C GLU A 21 22.95 8.31 -2.07
N ILE A 22 21.75 8.31 -1.50
CA ILE A 22 21.29 7.20 -0.67
C ILE A 22 20.83 6.10 -1.61
N VAL A 23 21.65 5.05 -1.74
CA VAL A 23 21.32 3.86 -2.50
C VAL A 23 20.56 2.89 -1.59
N PHE A 24 19.33 2.57 -1.96
CA PHE A 24 18.54 1.54 -1.29
C PHE A 24 18.60 0.25 -2.10
N GLU A 25 19.03 -0.84 -1.46
CA GLU A 25 19.04 -2.17 -2.04
C GLU A 25 18.00 -3.06 -1.37
N SER A 26 17.12 -3.68 -2.16
CA SER A 26 16.12 -4.62 -1.65
C SER A 26 16.72 -6.01 -1.47
N LYS A 27 16.34 -6.71 -0.39
CA LYS A 27 16.68 -8.13 -0.23
C LYS A 27 16.05 -8.97 -1.35
N PRO A 28 16.64 -10.14 -1.71
CA PRO A 28 16.05 -11.05 -2.70
C PRO A 28 14.65 -11.58 -2.31
N ALA A 29 14.35 -11.61 -1.01
CA ALA A 29 13.05 -12.01 -0.50
C ALA A 29 12.00 -10.93 -0.77
N ARG A 30 10.93 -11.30 -1.51
CA ARG A 30 9.81 -10.40 -1.79
C ARG A 30 8.81 -10.34 -0.63
N THR A 31 8.47 -9.12 -0.23
CA THR A 31 7.43 -8.82 0.75
C THR A 31 6.04 -8.98 0.13
N HIS A 32 5.12 -9.64 0.84
CA HIS A 32 3.74 -9.85 0.44
C HIS A 32 2.88 -8.64 0.79
N LEU A 33 2.38 -7.94 -0.22
CA LEU A 33 1.31 -6.96 -0.08
C LEU A 33 -0.05 -7.67 0.00
N ILE A 34 -0.81 -7.38 1.05
CA ILE A 34 -2.20 -7.82 1.23
C ILE A 34 -3.07 -6.57 1.24
N GLU A 35 -3.88 -6.41 0.20
CA GLU A 35 -4.85 -5.34 0.08
C GLU A 35 -6.24 -5.86 0.46
N LEU A 36 -6.90 -5.22 1.42
CA LEU A 36 -8.29 -5.49 1.80
C LEU A 36 -9.16 -4.32 1.34
N TYR A 37 -10.19 -4.61 0.54
CA TYR A 37 -11.22 -3.65 0.16
C TYR A 37 -12.42 -3.82 1.09
N THR A 38 -12.73 -2.78 1.86
CA THR A 38 -13.71 -2.77 2.97
C THR A 38 -14.50 -1.45 3.01
N SER A 39 -15.45 -1.32 3.92
CA SER A 39 -16.13 -0.07 4.26
C SER A 39 -16.82 -0.22 5.62
N GLU A 40 -16.88 0.82 6.43
CA GLU A 40 -17.67 0.84 7.67
C GLU A 40 -19.17 0.61 7.40
N GLY A 41 -19.67 1.01 6.23
CA GLY A 41 -21.04 0.75 5.79
C GLY A 41 -21.32 -0.72 5.43
N CYS A 42 -20.29 -1.57 5.39
CA CYS A 42 -20.40 -2.97 5.03
C CYS A 42 -20.53 -3.87 6.28
N SER A 43 -21.75 -4.31 6.59
CA SER A 43 -22.01 -5.21 7.73
C SER A 43 -21.28 -6.56 7.68
N SER A 44 -20.96 -7.05 6.48
CA SER A 44 -20.28 -8.33 6.30
C SER A 44 -18.75 -8.24 6.38
N CYS A 45 -18.19 -7.04 6.54
CA CYS A 45 -16.76 -6.78 6.46
C CYS A 45 -16.00 -7.02 7.79
N LEU A 46 -16.69 -6.95 8.94
CA LEU A 46 -16.09 -7.11 10.27
C LEU A 46 -15.12 -8.30 10.38
N PRO A 47 -15.44 -9.54 9.92
CA PRO A 47 -14.50 -10.66 10.06
C PRO A 47 -13.21 -10.50 9.26
N ALA A 48 -13.24 -9.77 8.15
CA ALA A 48 -12.05 -9.51 7.33
C ALA A 48 -11.16 -8.44 7.96
N GLU A 49 -11.77 -7.40 8.53
CA GLU A 49 -11.07 -6.33 9.26
C GLU A 49 -10.46 -6.82 10.58
N GLU A 50 -11.15 -7.70 11.31
CA GLU A 50 -10.62 -8.37 12.50
C GLU A 50 -9.38 -9.22 12.16
N TRP A 51 -9.47 -10.01 11.08
CA TRP A 51 -8.34 -10.81 10.61
C TRP A 51 -7.14 -9.92 10.23
N MET A 52 -7.38 -8.83 9.49
CA MET A 52 -6.33 -7.89 9.12
C MET A 52 -5.74 -7.18 10.34
N SER A 53 -6.57 -6.80 11.32
CA SER A 53 -6.13 -6.22 12.59
C SER A 53 -5.26 -7.19 13.40
N GLY A 54 -5.53 -8.49 13.32
CA GLY A 54 -4.71 -9.54 13.95
C GLY A 54 -3.27 -9.61 13.41
N LEU A 55 -3.00 -9.10 12.20
CA LEU A 55 -1.65 -9.07 11.63
C LEU A 55 -0.71 -8.13 12.39
N LYS A 56 -1.25 -7.16 13.15
CA LYS A 56 -0.45 -6.21 13.96
C LYS A 56 0.48 -6.89 14.96
N ASN A 57 0.12 -8.10 15.40
CA ASN A 57 0.87 -8.87 16.40
C ASN A 57 1.85 -9.87 15.78
N GLN A 58 1.98 -9.92 14.45
CA GLN A 58 2.87 -10.87 13.78
C GLN A 58 4.28 -10.29 13.65
N ALA A 59 5.31 -11.07 14.01
CA ALA A 59 6.71 -10.70 13.81
C ALA A 59 7.07 -10.41 12.34
N ARG A 60 6.28 -10.94 11.41
CA ARG A 60 6.43 -10.81 9.96
C ARG A 60 5.90 -9.48 9.40
N LEU A 61 5.19 -8.70 10.21
CA LEU A 61 4.63 -7.41 9.82
C LEU A 61 5.78 -6.44 9.46
N TRP A 62 5.61 -5.71 8.34
CA TRP A 62 6.60 -4.76 7.79
C TRP A 62 7.92 -5.39 7.32
N GLN A 63 8.04 -6.72 7.38
CA GLN A 63 9.21 -7.46 6.90
C GLN A 63 8.80 -8.33 5.70
N ASP A 64 7.93 -9.30 5.96
CA ASP A 64 7.43 -10.23 4.94
C ASP A 64 6.02 -9.90 4.49
N ILE A 65 5.26 -9.13 5.28
CA ILE A 65 3.85 -8.85 5.03
C ILE A 65 3.58 -7.35 5.25
N VAL A 66 2.93 -6.74 4.26
CA VAL A 66 2.41 -5.37 4.32
C VAL A 66 0.90 -5.44 4.13
N PRO A 67 0.10 -5.32 5.20
CA PRO A 67 -1.35 -5.23 5.10
C PRO A 67 -1.80 -3.80 4.87
N VAL A 68 -2.71 -3.59 3.92
CA VAL A 68 -3.32 -2.28 3.63
C VAL A 68 -4.83 -2.47 3.49
N ALA A 69 -5.60 -1.63 4.18
CA ALA A 69 -7.05 -1.56 4.05
C ALA A 69 -7.44 -0.34 3.21
N PHE A 70 -8.20 -0.56 2.15
CA PHE A 70 -8.75 0.47 1.27
C PHE A 70 -10.26 0.51 1.47
N HIS A 71 -10.76 1.67 1.89
CA HIS A 71 -12.17 1.88 2.15
C HIS A 71 -12.87 2.36 0.86
N VAL A 72 -13.83 1.60 0.36
CA VAL A 72 -14.54 1.92 -0.88
C VAL A 72 -15.77 2.79 -0.59
N ASP A 73 -16.06 3.72 -1.48
CA ASP A 73 -17.10 4.73 -1.30
C ASP A 73 -18.50 4.29 -1.78
N TYR A 74 -18.60 3.19 -2.52
CA TYR A 74 -19.89 2.75 -3.05
C TYR A 74 -20.87 2.24 -1.98
N TRP A 75 -20.52 2.23 -0.70
CA TRP A 75 -21.47 1.99 0.40
C TRP A 75 -22.04 3.29 1.00
N ASP A 76 -21.42 4.44 0.75
CA ASP A 76 -21.76 5.72 1.38
C ASP A 76 -23.18 6.20 1.04
N HIS A 77 -23.72 5.72 -0.08
CA HIS A 77 -25.09 6.01 -0.51
C HIS A 77 -26.18 5.39 0.39
N LEU A 78 -25.82 4.48 1.31
CA LEU A 78 -26.76 3.84 2.25
C LEU A 78 -27.05 4.68 3.51
N GLY A 79 -26.48 5.89 3.63
CA GLY A 79 -26.78 6.84 4.71
C GLY A 79 -25.73 6.93 5.82
N TRP A 80 -24.74 6.03 5.83
CA TRP A 80 -23.50 6.19 6.59
C TRP A 80 -22.36 6.47 5.63
N ARG A 81 -21.68 7.61 5.79
CA ARG A 81 -20.50 7.96 4.99
C ARG A 81 -19.24 7.58 5.76
N ASP A 82 -18.49 6.63 5.21
CA ASP A 82 -17.23 6.19 5.80
C ASP A 82 -16.15 7.28 5.64
N PRO A 83 -15.56 7.80 6.73
CA PRO A 83 -14.58 8.89 6.65
C PRO A 83 -13.25 8.48 6.02
N PHE A 84 -12.96 7.18 5.94
CA PHE A 84 -11.77 6.64 5.29
C PHE A 84 -12.02 6.30 3.82
N ALA A 85 -13.28 6.29 3.39
CA ALA A 85 -13.64 5.93 2.04
C ALA A 85 -13.28 7.00 1.02
N ALA A 86 -12.85 6.53 -0.16
CA ALA A 86 -12.55 7.41 -1.28
C ALA A 86 -12.81 6.72 -2.62
N LYS A 87 -13.30 7.50 -3.60
CA LYS A 87 -13.59 7.03 -4.97
C LYS A 87 -12.40 6.34 -5.64
N ILE A 88 -11.19 6.82 -5.38
CA ILE A 88 -9.96 6.25 -5.92
C ILE A 88 -9.75 4.78 -5.48
N TRP A 89 -10.26 4.39 -4.31
CA TRP A 89 -10.20 3.00 -3.82
C TRP A 89 -11.22 2.10 -4.51
N THR A 90 -12.42 2.63 -4.77
CA THR A 90 -13.43 1.97 -5.61
C THR A 90 -12.91 1.76 -7.04
N GLU A 91 -12.29 2.78 -7.63
CA GLU A 91 -11.70 2.72 -8.97
C GLU A 91 -10.59 1.68 -9.06
N ARG A 92 -9.67 1.68 -8.09
CA ARG A 92 -8.60 0.67 -8.00
C ARG A 92 -9.17 -0.76 -7.94
N GLN A 93 -10.25 -0.96 -7.17
CA GLN A 93 -10.93 -2.25 -7.09
C GLN A 93 -11.58 -2.64 -8.42
N ALA A 94 -12.20 -1.68 -9.11
CA ALA A 94 -12.78 -1.88 -10.42
C ALA A 94 -11.72 -2.28 -11.46
N ASP A 95 -10.56 -1.62 -11.47
CA ASP A 95 -9.43 -1.96 -12.35
C ASP A 95 -8.97 -3.40 -12.13
N TYR A 96 -8.89 -3.83 -10.88
CA TYR A 96 -8.60 -5.22 -10.55
C TYR A 96 -9.70 -6.16 -11.06
N SER A 97 -10.98 -5.83 -10.88
CA SER A 97 -12.06 -6.66 -11.40
C SER A 97 -11.94 -6.91 -12.92
N VAL A 98 -11.56 -5.89 -13.69
CA VAL A 98 -11.31 -5.98 -15.14
C VAL A 98 -10.13 -6.90 -15.43
N ARG A 99 -8.99 -6.68 -14.77
CA ARG A 99 -7.76 -7.48 -14.96
C ARG A 99 -7.96 -8.96 -14.65
N TRP A 100 -8.80 -9.28 -13.67
CA TRP A 100 -9.11 -10.65 -13.23
C TRP A 100 -10.40 -11.23 -13.83
N LYS A 101 -10.99 -10.56 -14.84
CA LYS A 101 -12.22 -11.00 -15.52
C LYS A 101 -13.35 -11.33 -14.54
N LYS A 102 -13.56 -10.47 -13.54
CA LYS A 102 -14.67 -10.54 -12.59
C LYS A 102 -15.80 -9.66 -13.08
N GLU A 103 -17.02 -10.16 -12.97
CA GLU A 103 -18.23 -9.46 -13.43
C GLU A 103 -18.63 -8.29 -12.53
N SER A 104 -18.18 -8.29 -11.27
CA SER A 104 -18.51 -7.23 -10.30
C SER A 104 -17.44 -7.13 -9.20
N VAL A 105 -17.39 -5.95 -8.58
CA VAL A 105 -16.70 -5.69 -7.31
C VAL A 105 -17.64 -6.00 -6.14
N TYR A 106 -17.05 -6.32 -4.98
CA TYR A 106 -17.79 -6.58 -3.75
C TYR A 106 -16.87 -6.34 -2.55
N THR A 107 -17.46 -6.15 -1.38
CA THR A 107 -16.73 -6.21 -0.10
C THR A 107 -17.29 -7.34 0.78
N PRO A 108 -16.48 -7.88 1.70
CA PRO A 108 -15.02 -7.75 1.75
C PRO A 108 -14.34 -8.50 0.58
N ALA A 109 -13.32 -7.88 -0.01
CA ALA A 109 -12.46 -8.50 -1.03
C ALA A 109 -10.99 -8.34 -0.67
N SER A 110 -10.20 -9.40 -0.88
CA SER A 110 -8.76 -9.38 -0.68
C SER A 110 -8.05 -9.48 -2.02
N CYS A 111 -7.04 -8.63 -2.25
CA CYS A 111 -6.06 -8.79 -3.30
C CYS A 111 -4.69 -9.04 -2.67
N SER A 112 -4.03 -10.15 -3.00
CA SER A 112 -2.67 -10.42 -2.54
C SER A 112 -1.72 -10.62 -3.69
N THR A 113 -0.49 -10.14 -3.56
CA THR A 113 0.60 -10.49 -4.49
C THR A 113 1.14 -11.88 -4.15
N GLU A 114 1.17 -12.79 -5.13
CA GLU A 114 1.78 -14.10 -4.94
C GLU A 114 3.31 -14.00 -4.88
N ARG A 115 3.94 -14.97 -4.20
CA ARG A 115 5.40 -15.04 -4.00
C ARG A 115 6.21 -15.02 -5.29
N ASN A 116 5.61 -15.49 -6.39
CA ASN A 116 6.24 -15.56 -7.71
C ASN A 116 6.09 -14.27 -8.54
N GLY A 117 5.39 -13.25 -8.03
CA GLY A 117 5.33 -11.89 -8.62
C GLY A 117 4.57 -11.74 -9.94
N ASN A 118 4.06 -12.82 -10.52
CA ASN A 118 3.36 -12.80 -11.80
C ASN A 118 1.83 -12.95 -11.67
N THR A 119 1.32 -13.19 -10.47
CA THR A 119 -0.11 -13.37 -10.23
C THR A 119 -0.48 -12.68 -8.92
N ALA A 120 -1.38 -11.70 -8.98
CA ALA A 120 -2.14 -11.31 -7.80
C ALA A 120 -3.44 -12.13 -7.77
N SER A 121 -3.97 -12.42 -6.59
CA SER A 121 -5.24 -13.15 -6.45
C SER A 121 -6.30 -12.22 -5.89
N PHE A 122 -7.36 -11.95 -6.66
CA PHE A 122 -8.53 -11.21 -6.20
C PHE A 122 -9.63 -12.19 -5.78
N ARG A 123 -9.98 -12.21 -4.48
CA ARG A 123 -10.92 -13.18 -3.91
C ARG A 123 -11.94 -12.55 -2.98
N LYS A 124 -13.14 -13.14 -2.99
CA LYS A 124 -14.16 -12.89 -1.99
C LYS A 124 -13.75 -13.54 -0.70
N GLN A 125 -13.61 -12.74 0.34
CA GLN A 125 -13.37 -13.26 1.67
C GLN A 125 -14.66 -13.97 2.12
N ARG A 126 -14.69 -15.31 2.02
CA ARG A 126 -15.77 -16.13 2.60
C ARG A 126 -15.37 -16.50 4.03
N ARG A 127 -16.31 -16.34 4.99
CA ARG A 127 -16.14 -16.67 6.42
C ARG A 127 -15.32 -17.97 6.59
N LYS A 128 -14.20 -17.88 7.32
CA LYS A 128 -13.31 -18.99 7.75
C LYS A 128 -12.41 -19.70 6.72
N ARG A 129 -12.06 -19.11 5.57
CA ARG A 129 -10.85 -19.61 4.86
C ARG A 129 -9.62 -18.84 5.34
N ARG A 130 -8.67 -19.59 5.91
CA ARG A 130 -7.30 -19.11 6.17
C ARG A 130 -6.80 -18.52 4.85
N VAL A 131 -6.62 -17.21 4.81
CA VAL A 131 -5.87 -16.59 3.71
C VAL A 131 -4.43 -16.95 4.02
N PHE A 132 -3.82 -17.70 3.10
CA PHE A 132 -2.51 -18.36 3.19
C PHE A 132 -2.48 -19.67 3.98
#